data_AF-A0A514LEE0-F1
#
_entry.id   AF-A0A514LEE0-F1
#
_cell.length_a   1.000
_cell.length_b   1.000
_cell.length_c   1.000
_cell.angle_alpha   90.00
_cell.angle_beta   90.00
_cell.angle_gamma   90.00
#
_symmetry.space_group_name_H-M   'P 1'
#
loop_
_entity.id
_entity.type
_entity.pdbx_description
1 polymer ?
#
loop_
_entity_poly.entity_id
_entity_poly.type
_entity_poly.pdbx_seq_one_letter_code
_entity_poly.pdbx_strand_id
1 'polypeptide(L)'
;MEFQSITKEMYTTSQRIDKASKEVFKLAKERAEAERSYRIALHQEIIHLRNEGMPASLINDVARGRCADLKFERDSALEMHRSALAALESIQVQGSLLQTISRNQEYM
;
A
#
# COMPACT_ATOMS: atom_id res chain seq x y z
N MET A 1 -23.77 -30.38 8.58
CA MET A 1 -23.56 -29.81 7.23
C MET A 1 -23.13 -28.34 7.30
N GLU A 2 -23.79 -27.48 8.10
CA GLU A 2 -23.40 -26.06 8.26
C GLU A 2 -22.05 -25.83 8.95
N PHE A 3 -21.68 -26.64 9.95
CA PHE A 3 -20.37 -26.52 10.60
C PHE A 3 -19.22 -26.75 9.62
N GLN A 4 -19.34 -27.78 8.76
CA GLN A 4 -18.34 -28.08 7.73
C GLN A 4 -18.23 -26.97 6.67
N SER A 5 -19.32 -26.25 6.36
CA SER A 5 -19.25 -25.09 5.45
C SER A 5 -18.54 -23.91 6.09
N ILE A 6 -18.79 -23.61 7.37
CA ILE A 6 -18.10 -22.52 8.10
C ILE A 6 -16.61 -22.81 8.21
N THR A 7 -16.21 -24.04 8.56
CA THR A 7 -14.78 -24.41 8.61
C THR A 7 -14.11 -24.23 7.23
N LYS A 8 -14.80 -24.57 6.14
CA LYS A 8 -14.30 -24.38 4.77
C LYS A 8 -14.16 -22.90 4.42
N GLU A 9 -15.10 -22.06 4.82
CA GLU A 9 -15.03 -20.61 4.63
C GLU A 9 -13.91 -19.97 5.45
N MET A 10 -13.70 -20.41 6.69
CA MET A 10 -12.57 -19.99 7.52
C MET A 10 -11.23 -20.34 6.88
N TYR A 11 -11.09 -21.58 6.36
CA TYR A 11 -9.89 -22.00 5.64
C TYR A 11 -9.65 -21.14 4.38
N THR A 12 -10.70 -20.90 3.61
CA THR A 12 -10.62 -20.05 2.40
C THR A 12 -10.24 -18.61 2.76
N THR A 13 -10.79 -18.07 3.85
CA THR A 13 -10.46 -16.73 4.35
C THR A 13 -9.01 -16.66 4.81
N SER A 14 -8.50 -17.68 5.51
CA SER A 14 -7.09 -17.77 5.87
C SER A 14 -6.16 -17.75 4.65
N GLN A 15 -6.50 -18.48 3.58
CA GLN A 15 -5.74 -18.42 2.33
C GLN A 15 -5.78 -17.04 1.67
N ARG A 16 -6.91 -16.32 1.75
CA ARG A 16 -7.05 -14.95 1.24
C ARG A 16 -6.19 -13.98 2.04
N ILE A 17 -6.12 -14.13 3.37
CA ILE A 17 -5.25 -13.32 4.25
C ILE A 17 -3.78 -13.53 3.88
N ASP A 18 -3.33 -14.78 3.70
CA ASP A 18 -1.95 -15.07 3.30
C ASP A 18 -1.57 -14.40 1.95
N LYS A 19 -2.46 -14.53 0.95
CA LYS A 19 -2.26 -13.88 -0.36
C LYS A 19 -2.23 -12.35 -0.25
N ALA A 20 -3.20 -11.77 0.47
CA ALA A 20 -3.28 -10.32 0.65
C ALA A 20 -2.07 -9.77 1.41
N SER A 21 -1.58 -10.48 2.43
CA SER A 21 -0.37 -10.10 3.17
C SER A 21 0.86 -10.07 2.27
N LYS A 22 1.05 -11.07 1.40
CA LYS A 22 2.15 -11.09 0.42
C LYS A 22 2.07 -9.91 -0.55
N GLU A 23 0.88 -9.58 -1.03
CA GLU A 23 0.71 -8.42 -1.92
C GLU A 23 0.99 -7.10 -1.19
N VAL A 24 0.57 -6.97 0.07
CA VAL A 24 0.91 -5.80 0.90
C VAL A 24 2.43 -5.63 1.02
N PHE A 25 3.19 -6.70 1.26
CA PHE A 25 4.66 -6.61 1.31
C PHE A 25 5.28 -6.16 -0.02
N LYS A 26 4.74 -6.65 -1.14
CA LYS A 26 5.18 -6.22 -2.47
C LYS A 26 4.90 -4.73 -2.69
N LEU A 27 3.68 -4.28 -2.42
CA LEU A 27 3.28 -2.86 -2.52
C LEU A 27 4.08 -1.96 -1.57
N ALA A 28 4.43 -2.45 -0.38
CA ALA A 28 5.28 -1.73 0.57
C ALA A 28 6.68 -1.49 -0.02
N LYS A 29 7.24 -2.49 -0.70
CA LYS A 29 8.53 -2.38 -1.40
C LYS A 29 8.43 -1.40 -2.57
N GLU A 30 7.42 -1.53 -3.43
CA GLU A 30 7.18 -0.63 -4.56
C GLU A 30 7.04 0.83 -4.10
N ARG A 31 6.29 1.06 -3.02
CA ARG A 31 6.18 2.39 -2.38
C ARG A 31 7.54 2.93 -1.94
N ALA A 32 8.37 2.10 -1.30
CA ALA A 32 9.69 2.52 -0.85
C ALA A 32 10.64 2.84 -2.01
N GLU A 33 10.57 2.06 -3.09
CA GLU A 33 11.34 2.27 -4.32
C GLU A 33 10.91 3.54 -5.04
N ALA A 34 9.61 3.79 -5.19
CA ALA A 34 9.09 5.01 -5.80
C ALA A 34 9.46 6.27 -5.00
N GLU A 35 9.36 6.23 -3.66
CA GLU A 35 9.82 7.32 -2.78
C GLU A 35 11.31 7.61 -2.98
N ARG A 36 12.14 6.57 -3.03
CA ARG A 36 13.59 6.70 -3.25
C ARG A 36 13.87 7.34 -4.61
N SER A 37 13.26 6.83 -5.68
CA SER A 37 13.45 7.33 -7.04
C SER A 37 13.06 8.80 -7.16
N TYR A 38 11.88 9.17 -6.65
CA TYR A 38 11.43 10.56 -6.62
C TYR A 38 12.39 11.48 -5.86
N ARG A 39 12.86 11.08 -4.67
CA ARG A 39 13.77 11.92 -3.87
C ARG A 39 15.11 12.14 -4.56
N ILE A 40 15.66 11.10 -5.18
CA ILE A 40 16.92 11.20 -5.92
C ILE A 40 16.74 12.16 -7.09
N ALA A 41 15.72 11.95 -7.92
CA ALA A 41 15.46 12.79 -9.10
C ALA A 41 15.21 14.25 -8.71
N LEU A 42 14.38 14.49 -7.68
CA LEU A 42 14.10 15.84 -7.20
C LEU A 42 15.38 16.57 -6.74
N HIS A 43 16.26 15.87 -6.01
CA HIS A 43 17.53 16.48 -5.57
C HIS A 43 18.49 16.73 -6.74
N GLN A 44 18.58 15.81 -7.69
CA GLN A 44 19.38 16.01 -8.89
C GLN A 44 18.88 17.23 -9.68
N GLU A 45 17.57 17.37 -9.83
CA GLU A 45 16.96 18.50 -10.54
C GLU A 45 17.20 19.83 -9.81
N ILE A 46 17.08 19.86 -8.48
CA ILE A 46 17.41 21.05 -7.67
C ILE A 46 18.86 21.48 -7.88
N ILE A 47 19.81 20.54 -7.87
CA ILE A 47 21.23 20.84 -8.08
C ILE A 47 21.47 21.34 -9.51
N HIS A 48 20.84 20.70 -10.50
CA HIS A 48 20.92 21.11 -11.89
C HIS A 48 20.43 22.55 -12.09
N LEU A 49 19.23 22.89 -11.62
CA LEU A 49 18.66 24.24 -11.70
C LEU A 49 19.50 25.29 -10.95
N ARG A 50 20.13 24.92 -9.83
CA ARG A 50 21.09 25.79 -9.13
C ARG A 50 22.30 26.12 -10.01
N ASN A 51 22.84 25.10 -10.69
CA ASN A 51 23.98 25.26 -11.58
C ASN A 51 23.62 26.09 -12.84
N GLU A 52 22.36 26.05 -13.28
CA GLU A 52 21.83 26.91 -14.34
C GLU A 52 21.61 28.38 -13.91
N GLY A 53 21.88 28.72 -12.64
CA GLY A 53 21.72 30.07 -12.12
C GLY A 53 20.27 30.49 -11.87
N MET A 54 19.34 29.53 -11.79
CA MET A 54 17.94 29.83 -11.50
C MET A 54 17.79 30.52 -10.13
N PRO A 55 16.94 31.56 -9.98
CA PRO A 55 16.69 32.18 -8.69
C PRO A 55 16.22 31.17 -7.64
N ALA A 56 16.83 31.18 -6.45
CA ALA A 56 16.58 30.19 -5.40
C ALA A 56 15.11 30.06 -4.99
N SER A 57 14.32 31.14 -5.13
CA SER A 57 12.88 31.15 -4.87
C SER A 57 12.08 30.28 -5.85
N LEU A 58 12.55 30.06 -7.08
CA LEU A 58 11.84 29.32 -8.13
C LEU A 58 12.27 27.85 -8.26
N ILE A 59 13.48 27.52 -7.80
CA ILE A 59 14.09 26.19 -8.02
C ILE A 59 13.19 25.06 -7.53
N ASN A 60 12.62 25.18 -6.33
CA ASN A 60 11.79 24.12 -5.76
C ASN A 60 10.51 23.89 -6.56
N ASP A 61 9.89 24.94 -7.07
CA ASP A 61 8.64 24.83 -7.81
C ASP A 61 8.88 24.24 -9.19
N VAL A 62 9.95 24.68 -9.86
CA VAL A 62 10.35 24.14 -11.17
C VAL A 62 10.80 22.69 -11.05
N ALA A 63 11.63 22.34 -10.07
CA ALA A 63 12.08 20.96 -9.86
C ALA A 63 10.91 20.02 -9.59
N ARG A 64 9.94 20.42 -8.76
CA ARG A 64 8.73 19.62 -8.51
C ARG A 64 7.86 19.48 -9.76
N GLY A 65 7.77 20.52 -10.58
CA GLY A 65 7.07 20.47 -11.87
C GLY A 65 7.74 19.51 -12.85
N ARG A 66 9.06 19.55 -12.96
CA ARG A 66 9.85 18.64 -13.83
C ARG A 66 9.81 17.19 -13.35
N CYS A 67 9.72 16.97 -12.03
CA CYS A 67 9.58 15.62 -11.44
C CYS A 67 8.12 15.22 -11.16
N ALA A 68 7.13 15.83 -11.82
CA ALA A 68 5.71 15.60 -11.53
C ALA A 68 5.28 14.14 -11.74
N ASP A 69 5.79 13.47 -12.78
CA ASP A 69 5.43 12.07 -13.06
C ASP A 69 5.95 11.12 -11.97
N LEU A 70 7.22 11.28 -11.56
CA LEU A 70 7.79 10.52 -10.44
C LEU A 70 7.06 10.81 -9.11
N LYS A 71 6.59 12.04 -8.92
CA LYS A 71 5.77 12.40 -7.77
C LYS A 71 4.42 11.68 -7.81
N PHE A 72 3.79 11.62 -8.97
CA PHE A 72 2.54 10.91 -9.18
C PHE A 72 2.70 9.42 -8.90
N GLU A 73 3.75 8.78 -9.43
CA GLU A 73 4.04 7.36 -9.19
C GLU A 73 4.22 7.07 -7.69
N ARG A 74 4.99 7.91 -6.99
CA ARG A 74 5.18 7.83 -5.53
C ARG A 74 3.87 7.96 -4.78
N ASP A 75 3.05 8.96 -5.11
CA ASP A 75 1.78 9.22 -4.43
C ASP A 75 0.78 8.09 -4.71
N SER A 76 0.76 7.58 -5.94
CA SER A 76 -0.05 6.42 -6.33
C SER A 76 0.37 5.17 -5.55
N ALA A 77 1.67 4.86 -5.48
CA ALA A 77 2.17 3.72 -4.74
C ALA A 77 1.88 3.82 -3.23
N LEU A 78 1.91 5.03 -2.66
CA LEU A 78 1.50 5.28 -1.28
C LEU A 78 0.03 4.93 -1.05
N GLU A 79 -0.86 5.45 -1.90
CA GLU A 79 -2.30 5.21 -1.75
C GLU A 79 -2.65 3.75 -2.03
N MET A 80 -2.02 3.10 -3.02
CA MET A 80 -2.21 1.67 -3.28
C MET A 80 -1.81 0.80 -2.08
N HIS A 81 -0.66 1.07 -1.46
CA HIS A 81 -0.25 0.36 -0.26
C HIS A 81 -1.21 0.58 0.92
N ARG A 82 -1.71 1.81 1.11
CA ARG A 82 -2.72 2.12 2.15
C ARG A 82 -4.04 1.39 1.90
N SER A 83 -4.54 1.40 0.67
CA SER A 83 -5.76 0.69 0.30
C SER A 83 -5.60 -0.83 0.49
N ALA A 84 -4.43 -1.38 0.18
CA ALA A 84 -4.16 -2.80 0.38
C ALA A 84 -4.16 -3.19 1.87
N LEU A 85 -3.59 -2.35 2.75
CA LEU A 85 -3.66 -2.54 4.20
C LEU A 85 -5.11 -2.53 4.71
N ALA A 86 -5.91 -1.56 4.28
CA ALA A 86 -7.32 -1.48 4.65
C ALA A 86 -8.13 -2.69 4.14
N ALA A 87 -7.83 -3.17 2.93
CA ALA A 87 -8.44 -4.37 2.38
C ALA A 87 -8.06 -5.63 3.18
N LEU A 88 -6.79 -5.77 3.58
CA LEU A 88 -6.33 -6.87 4.44
C LEU A 88 -7.07 -6.86 5.78
N GLU A 89 -7.20 -5.69 6.42
CA GLU A 89 -7.92 -5.53 7.68
C GLU A 89 -9.40 -5.95 7.54
N SER A 90 -10.06 -5.57 6.44
CA SER A 90 -11.44 -6.00 6.16
C SER A 90 -11.57 -7.53 6.10
N ILE A 91 -10.62 -8.22 5.47
CA ILE A 91 -10.62 -9.69 5.39
C ILE A 91 -10.34 -10.30 6.78
N GLN A 92 -9.48 -9.70 7.58
CA GLN A 92 -9.23 -10.14 8.97
C GLN A 92 -10.47 -10.02 9.84
N VAL A 93 -11.22 -8.93 9.71
CA VAL A 93 -12.51 -8.74 10.40
C VAL A 93 -13.52 -9.82 9.99
N GLN A 94 -13.59 -10.17 8.69
CA GLN A 94 -14.42 -11.28 8.22
C GLN A 94 -14.02 -12.62 8.86
N GLY A 95 -12.71 -12.89 8.96
CA GLY A 95 -12.19 -14.08 9.65
C GLY A 95 -12.61 -14.14 11.13
N SER A 96 -12.51 -13.03 11.85
CA SER A 96 -12.92 -12.93 13.26
C SER A 96 -14.43 -13.14 13.45
N LEU A 97 -15.24 -12.64 12.51
CA LEU A 97 -16.68 -12.86 12.50
C LEU A 97 -17.01 -14.36 12.35
N LEU A 98 -16.39 -15.04 11.38
CA LEU A 98 -16.56 -16.47 11.17
C LEU A 98 -16.16 -17.30 12.40
N GLN A 99 -15.06 -16.94 13.06
CA GLN A 99 -14.63 -17.57 14.31
C GLN A 99 -15.68 -17.41 15.42
N THR A 100 -16.26 -16.21 15.55
CA THR A 100 -17.29 -15.91 16.54
C THR A 100 -18.56 -16.73 16.29
N ILE A 101 -19.00 -16.82 15.03
CA ILE A 101 -20.16 -17.63 14.62
C ILE A 101 -19.92 -19.11 14.95
N SER A 102 -18.75 -19.65 14.55
CA SER A 102 -18.39 -21.04 14.82
C SER A 102 -18.43 -21.37 16.32
N ARG A 103 -17.86 -20.50 17.16
CA ARG A 103 -17.84 -20.68 18.61
C ARG A 103 -19.25 -20.70 19.20
N ASN A 104 -20.15 -19.82 18.76
CA ASN A 104 -21.52 -19.79 19.28
C ASN A 104 -22.33 -21.03 18.87
N GLN A 105 -22.06 -21.62 17.69
CA GLN A 105 -22.69 -22.87 17.27
C GLN A 105 -22.25 -24.08 18.08
N GLU A 106 -21.04 -24.08 18.66
CA GLU A 106 -20.60 -25.17 19.55
C GLU A 106 -21.36 -25.20 20.89
N TYR A 107 -22.00 -24.09 21.27
CA TYR A 107 -22.76 -23.97 22.53
C TYR A 107 -24.28 -24.09 22.35
N MET A 108 -24.78 -24.27 21.12
CA MET A 108 -26.21 -24.52 20.82
C MET A 108 -26.44 -26.00 20.52
#